data_AF-A0A2T2UW24-F1
#
_entry.id   AF-A0A2T2UW24-F1
#
_cell.length_a   1.000
_cell.length_b   1.000
_cell.length_c   1.000
_cell.angle_alpha   90.00
_cell.angle_beta   90.00
_cell.angle_gamma   90.00
#
_symmetry.space_group_name_H-M   'P 1'
#
loop_
_entity.id
_entity.type
_entity.pdbx_description
1 polymer ?
#
loop_
_entity_poly.entity_id
_entity_poly.type
_entity_poly.pdbx_seq_one_letter_code
_entity_poly.pdbx_strand_id
1 'polypeptide(L)'
;MDVLRFTTAGSVDDGKSTLIGRLFYDTQQIFEEKLEEIERNTQRTDDEMELALFTDGLKAEREQGITIDVAYRYFSSPNRKFIIADTPGHEQYTRNMVTGASTAELAVELIDARNGVLEQTRRHAFISSLLQIPYMIVAVNKMDLVDYSEERFRTIVDQFQEFSDDLDIKDITFVPISALKGDNVVHESDNMPWYRGSTLLHRLENVRPEATRNLVDFRYPVQSVIRPHQDFRGFAGKVESGKIRPGEEIVVLPSEKSSEVESITTLDGEVEEAGPGDSGVLSLTDEIDVSRGSMIVRSRNRPDVTRQLDADLCWMNEEKMRRDRPYIIQHTTRRTKANISKVVYRTNVETFHREEAEAFGLNDIGRVEIETADPLFIDPYKINRSTGNFILIDPDTNETVAAGMIRGVAEDVTPFGADKAQTKTEQETSPNVVWEGLNVPREDREEKNDHKASVVWLTGLSGSGKSTIAKEVEQRLFDRDIQTMMLDGDNVRHGLCGDLGFSPNDRKENVRRVGEVARLFFEQGSVTLCTFISPYQEDRDRVRDLLPEGRFFEVHVDCPLEVCKERDTKGLYEKAEQGEIANFTGVSAPYEEPESPELVVDSDQDDVEACVDQIIEALEENGIIDV
;
A
#
# COMPACT_ATOMS: atom_id res chain seq x y z
N MET A 1 8.53 30.27 -8.59
CA MET A 1 9.13 29.54 -7.46
C MET A 1 8.24 28.35 -7.18
N ASP A 2 8.82 27.16 -7.21
CA ASP A 2 8.13 25.92 -6.89
C ASP A 2 7.68 25.91 -5.41
N VAL A 3 6.59 25.23 -5.12
CA VAL A 3 5.94 25.16 -3.81
C VAL A 3 5.92 23.70 -3.35
N LEU A 4 6.61 23.38 -2.25
CA LEU A 4 6.52 22.09 -1.59
C LEU A 4 5.45 22.12 -0.50
N ARG A 5 4.53 21.16 -0.54
CA ARG A 5 3.62 20.89 0.59
C ARG A 5 4.17 19.73 1.40
N PHE A 6 4.41 19.93 2.69
CA PHE A 6 4.81 18.83 3.56
C PHE A 6 4.07 18.86 4.89
N THR A 7 3.95 17.70 5.51
CA THR A 7 3.36 17.54 6.84
C THR A 7 4.44 17.16 7.85
N THR A 8 4.28 17.61 9.09
CA THR A 8 5.15 17.22 10.21
C THR A 8 4.39 16.30 11.16
N ALA A 9 4.93 15.12 11.39
CA ALA A 9 4.40 14.12 12.29
C ALA A 9 5.46 13.69 13.32
N GLY A 10 5.03 13.03 14.39
CA GLY A 10 5.85 12.75 15.57
C GLY A 10 5.04 12.79 16.87
N SER A 11 5.54 12.11 17.88
CA SER A 11 4.93 11.96 19.20
C SER A 11 4.82 13.30 19.95
N VAL A 12 4.05 13.29 21.03
CA VAL A 12 4.08 14.36 22.02
C VAL A 12 5.52 14.51 22.53
N ASP A 13 5.99 15.76 22.56
CA ASP A 13 7.34 16.16 22.97
C ASP A 13 8.50 15.82 22.03
N ASP A 14 8.29 15.23 20.84
CA ASP A 14 9.38 14.99 19.87
C ASP A 14 9.98 16.29 19.29
N GLY A 15 9.41 17.45 19.62
CA GLY A 15 9.96 18.76 19.30
C GLY A 15 9.50 19.33 17.95
N LYS A 16 8.32 18.94 17.46
CA LYS A 16 7.72 19.44 16.20
C LYS A 16 7.62 20.97 16.17
N SER A 17 7.00 21.54 17.20
CA SER A 17 6.89 22.98 17.42
C SER A 17 8.25 23.68 17.42
N THR A 18 9.22 23.11 18.14
CA THR A 18 10.60 23.64 18.21
C THR A 18 11.27 23.63 16.84
N LEU A 19 11.12 22.54 16.06
CA LEU A 19 11.69 22.43 14.72
C LEU A 19 11.11 23.47 13.77
N ILE A 20 9.78 23.62 13.78
CA ILE A 20 9.11 24.61 12.94
C ILE A 20 9.56 26.03 13.34
N GLY A 21 9.62 26.33 14.64
CA GLY A 21 10.14 27.60 15.15
C GLY A 21 11.60 27.86 14.74
N ARG A 22 12.45 26.84 14.79
CA ARG A 22 13.86 26.89 14.33
C ARG A 22 13.94 27.18 12.84
N LEU A 23 13.14 26.52 12.00
CA LEU A 23 13.09 26.80 10.57
C LEU A 23 12.68 28.25 10.29
N PHE A 24 11.73 28.82 11.03
CA PHE A 24 11.35 30.23 10.89
C PHE A 24 12.45 31.19 11.31
N TYR A 25 13.14 30.89 12.41
CA TYR A 25 14.20 31.72 12.96
C TYR A 25 15.42 31.75 12.05
N ASP A 26 15.92 30.57 11.66
CA ASP A 26 17.12 30.45 10.83
C ASP A 26 16.87 30.90 9.38
N THR A 27 15.63 30.82 8.87
CA THR A 27 15.30 31.36 7.52
C THR A 27 15.03 32.86 7.50
N GLN A 28 15.15 33.55 8.63
CA GLN A 28 14.94 35.00 8.78
C GLN A 28 13.56 35.49 8.27
N GLN A 29 12.55 34.62 8.31
CA GLN A 29 11.19 34.92 7.81
C GLN A 29 10.26 35.47 8.92
N ILE A 30 10.78 35.68 10.13
CA ILE A 30 10.05 36.32 11.21
C ILE A 30 10.05 37.83 10.96
N PHE A 31 8.86 38.44 10.88
CA PHE A 31 8.71 39.90 10.92
C PHE A 31 9.43 40.44 12.17
N GLU A 32 10.39 41.36 12.00
CA GLU A 32 11.23 41.92 13.09
C GLU A 32 10.42 42.30 14.35
N GLU A 33 9.18 42.77 14.16
CA GLU A 33 8.25 43.14 15.24
C GLU A 33 7.88 41.99 16.20
N LYS A 34 7.76 40.74 15.73
CA LYS A 34 7.45 39.57 16.59
C LYS A 34 8.66 39.07 17.37
N LEU A 35 9.86 39.26 16.83
CA LEU A 35 11.12 38.90 17.47
C LEU A 35 11.37 39.79 18.69
N GLU A 36 11.14 41.10 18.55
CA GLU A 36 11.24 42.06 19.65
C GLU A 36 10.23 41.82 20.78
N GLU A 37 9.01 41.35 20.48
CA GLU A 37 7.98 41.04 21.48
C GLU A 37 8.38 39.83 22.35
N ILE A 38 9.03 38.84 21.75
CA ILE A 38 9.50 37.64 22.43
C ILE A 38 10.76 37.94 23.25
N GLU A 39 11.74 38.65 22.70
CA GLU A 39 12.94 39.06 23.44
C GLU A 39 12.60 39.85 24.71
N ARG A 40 11.50 40.61 24.71
CA ARG A 40 10.99 41.29 25.91
C ARG A 40 10.35 40.35 26.93
N ASN A 41 9.72 39.26 26.49
CA ASN A 41 9.08 38.27 27.36
C ASN A 41 10.06 37.25 27.95
N THR A 42 11.17 36.93 27.27
CA THR A 42 12.19 35.96 27.73
C THR A 42 13.20 36.54 28.73
N GLN A 43 13.06 37.80 29.16
CA GLN A 43 13.99 38.49 30.09
C GLN A 43 13.99 37.99 31.55
N ARG A 44 13.50 36.78 31.85
CA ARG A 44 13.55 36.21 33.19
C ARG A 44 14.22 34.83 33.21
N THR A 45 15.51 34.91 33.58
CA THR A 45 16.40 33.85 34.07
C THR A 45 17.05 32.97 32.98
N ASP A 46 18.33 32.63 33.20
CA ASP A 46 19.32 32.13 32.23
C ASP A 46 18.85 31.04 31.24
N ASP A 47 19.33 31.24 30.00
CA ASP A 47 19.52 30.32 28.87
C ASP A 47 18.30 29.70 28.13
N GLU A 48 18.38 29.85 26.80
CA GLU A 48 17.57 29.25 25.72
C GLU A 48 16.32 30.02 25.27
N MET A 49 16.35 30.52 24.02
CA MET A 49 15.16 31.04 23.33
C MET A 49 14.07 29.95 23.30
N GLU A 50 12.89 30.27 23.82
CA GLU A 50 11.76 29.35 23.85
C GLU A 50 11.09 29.28 22.46
N LEU A 51 11.78 28.64 21.50
CA LEU A 51 11.39 28.60 20.08
C LEU A 51 10.00 27.98 19.84
N ALA A 52 9.52 27.15 20.77
CA ALA A 52 8.17 26.61 20.74
C ALA A 52 7.10 27.72 20.77
N LEU A 53 7.38 28.86 21.41
CA LEU A 53 6.47 30.02 21.46
C LEU A 53 6.19 30.62 20.08
N PHE A 54 7.12 30.51 19.11
CA PHE A 54 6.89 30.95 17.73
C PHE A 54 5.75 30.21 17.03
N THR A 55 5.46 29.00 17.49
CA THR A 55 4.44 28.12 16.92
C THR A 55 3.15 28.09 17.74
N ASP A 56 3.15 28.71 18.91
CA ASP A 56 2.12 28.57 19.96
C ASP A 56 0.90 29.48 19.78
N GLY A 57 0.51 29.76 18.53
CA GLY A 57 -0.76 30.43 18.23
C GLY A 57 -1.99 29.65 18.70
N LEU A 58 -1.81 28.40 19.17
CA LEU A 58 -2.84 27.44 19.57
C LEU A 58 -2.80 27.09 21.08
N LYS A 59 -1.90 27.67 21.89
CA LYS A 59 -1.87 27.36 23.34
C LYS A 59 -3.15 27.81 24.06
N ALA A 60 -3.76 28.90 23.59
CA ALA A 60 -5.07 29.38 24.06
C ALA A 60 -6.21 28.38 23.78
N GLU A 61 -6.08 27.51 22.78
CA GLU A 61 -7.08 26.49 22.43
C GLU A 61 -7.02 25.27 23.34
N ARG A 62 -5.81 24.85 23.75
CA ARG A 62 -5.62 23.82 24.79
C ARG A 62 -6.23 24.24 26.12
N GLU A 63 -6.18 25.53 26.46
CA GLU A 63 -6.80 26.09 27.66
C GLU A 63 -8.33 26.29 27.52
N GLN A 64 -8.86 26.35 26.29
CA GLN A 64 -10.28 26.59 26.01
C GLN A 64 -11.05 25.35 25.50
N GLY A 65 -10.38 24.22 25.28
CA GLY A 65 -11.03 22.97 24.85
C GLY A 65 -11.60 23.01 23.42
N ILE A 66 -11.09 23.89 22.57
CA ILE A 66 -11.45 24.02 21.16
C ILE A 66 -10.31 23.47 20.29
N THR A 67 -10.64 22.68 19.26
CA THR A 67 -9.65 22.09 18.33
C THR A 67 -9.70 22.87 17.02
N ILE A 68 -8.60 23.52 16.61
CA ILE A 68 -8.40 23.89 15.20
C ILE A 68 -7.87 22.66 14.43
N ASP A 69 -8.55 22.34 13.33
CA ASP A 69 -8.41 21.09 12.57
C ASP A 69 -7.01 20.84 11.96
N VAL A 70 -6.40 21.81 11.28
CA VAL A 70 -5.00 21.75 10.77
C VAL A 70 -4.48 23.17 10.61
N ALA A 71 -3.32 23.50 11.19
CA ALA A 71 -2.71 24.82 11.00
C ALA A 71 -1.75 24.79 9.80
N TYR A 72 -2.04 25.60 8.78
CA TYR A 72 -1.14 25.79 7.65
C TYR A 72 -0.18 26.94 7.93
N ARG A 73 1.12 26.67 7.86
CA ARG A 73 2.17 27.69 7.97
C ARG A 73 2.93 27.82 6.65
N TYR A 74 3.39 29.03 6.38
CA TYR A 74 4.06 29.37 5.13
C TYR A 74 5.43 29.93 5.43
N PHE A 75 6.46 29.41 4.74
CA PHE A 75 7.78 30.03 4.73
C PHE A 75 8.40 29.84 3.35
N SER A 76 9.46 30.59 3.07
CA SER A 76 10.24 30.42 1.85
C SER A 76 11.72 30.50 2.15
N SER A 77 12.49 29.70 1.42
CA SER A 77 13.92 29.90 1.29
C SER A 77 14.22 30.70 0.01
N PRO A 78 15.49 31.08 -0.24
CA PRO A 78 15.89 31.69 -1.51
C PRO A 78 15.56 30.83 -2.74
N ASN A 79 15.48 29.50 -2.56
CA ASN A 79 15.32 28.54 -3.64
C ASN A 79 13.87 28.06 -3.81
N ARG A 80 13.05 28.04 -2.76
CA ARG A 80 11.73 27.38 -2.79
C ARG A 80 10.73 27.95 -1.77
N LYS A 81 9.43 27.83 -2.08
CA LYS A 81 8.34 28.13 -1.13
C LYS A 81 7.83 26.85 -0.47
N PHE A 82 7.40 26.95 0.77
CA PHE A 82 6.97 25.82 1.58
C PHE A 82 5.61 26.09 2.24
N ILE A 83 4.77 25.06 2.25
CA ILE A 83 3.52 25.01 3.02
C ILE A 83 3.64 23.84 3.98
N ILE A 84 3.61 24.15 5.28
CA ILE A 84 3.65 23.17 6.37
C ILE A 84 2.23 22.92 6.84
N ALA A 85 1.77 21.66 6.80
CA ALA A 85 0.59 21.22 7.53
C ALA A 85 1.01 20.70 8.92
N ASP A 86 0.80 21.52 9.95
CA ASP A 86 1.08 21.16 11.35
C ASP A 86 -0.09 20.32 11.88
N THR A 87 0.11 19.00 11.91
CA THR A 87 -0.89 18.03 12.37
C THR A 87 -0.60 17.62 13.82
N PRO A 88 -1.54 17.83 14.77
CA PRO A 88 -1.34 17.45 16.17
C PRO A 88 -1.17 15.92 16.30
N GLY A 89 -0.26 15.48 17.18
CA GLY A 89 0.22 14.07 17.25
C GLY A 89 -0.46 13.15 18.27
N HIS A 90 -1.63 13.51 18.80
CA HIS A 90 -2.37 12.67 19.76
C HIS A 90 -3.27 11.65 19.04
N GLU A 91 -3.56 10.52 19.70
CA GLU A 91 -4.36 9.39 19.21
C GLU A 91 -5.76 9.76 18.68
N GLN A 92 -6.32 10.91 19.09
CA GLN A 92 -7.63 11.39 18.66
C GLN A 92 -7.59 12.12 17.29
N TYR A 93 -6.41 12.31 16.69
CA TYR A 93 -6.22 13.21 15.55
C TYR A 93 -5.86 12.53 14.22
N THR A 94 -6.16 11.23 14.03
CA THR A 94 -6.01 10.58 12.70
C THR A 94 -6.79 11.34 11.62
N ARG A 95 -7.99 11.86 11.93
CA ARG A 95 -8.72 12.78 11.06
C ARG A 95 -7.89 13.98 10.59
N ASN A 96 -7.19 14.65 11.51
CA ASN A 96 -6.41 15.86 11.20
C ASN A 96 -5.16 15.51 10.39
N MET A 97 -4.52 14.39 10.75
CA MET A 97 -3.42 13.85 9.96
C MET A 97 -3.88 13.53 8.54
N VAL A 98 -4.96 12.78 8.35
CA VAL A 98 -5.51 12.45 7.03
C VAL A 98 -5.85 13.70 6.23
N THR A 99 -6.47 14.69 6.86
CA THR A 99 -6.80 15.96 6.21
C THR A 99 -5.55 16.70 5.76
N GLY A 100 -4.57 16.91 6.65
CA GLY A 100 -3.34 17.66 6.34
C GLY A 100 -2.39 16.91 5.39
N ALA A 101 -2.23 15.60 5.59
CA ALA A 101 -1.35 14.72 4.84
C ALA A 101 -1.90 14.37 3.43
N SER A 102 -3.22 14.43 3.20
CA SER A 102 -3.82 14.14 1.89
C SER A 102 -3.31 15.04 0.75
N THR A 103 -2.87 16.25 1.09
CA THR A 103 -2.31 17.22 0.13
C THR A 103 -0.80 17.33 0.20
N ALA A 104 -0.17 16.59 1.12
CA ALA A 104 1.27 16.59 1.30
C ALA A 104 1.97 15.78 0.20
N GLU A 105 3.14 16.28 -0.17
CA GLU A 105 4.06 15.67 -1.12
C GLU A 105 5.27 15.05 -0.40
N LEU A 106 5.50 15.44 0.86
CA LEU A 106 6.54 14.94 1.73
C LEU A 106 6.06 14.88 3.18
N ALA A 107 6.50 13.88 3.94
CA ALA A 107 6.29 13.78 5.38
C ALA A 107 7.61 13.97 6.12
N VAL A 108 7.62 14.77 7.19
CA VAL A 108 8.74 14.87 8.13
C VAL A 108 8.31 14.22 9.44
N GLU A 109 8.82 13.02 9.71
CA GLU A 109 8.57 12.28 10.95
C GLU A 109 9.67 12.61 11.96
N LEU A 110 9.32 13.22 13.08
CA LEU A 110 10.28 13.51 14.15
C LEU A 110 10.30 12.36 15.16
N ILE A 111 11.50 12.02 15.62
CA ILE A 111 11.73 10.99 16.63
C ILE A 111 12.65 11.57 17.71
N ASP A 112 12.24 11.58 18.98
CA ASP A 112 13.14 11.95 20.09
C ASP A 112 14.23 10.88 20.25
N ALA A 113 15.49 11.27 20.07
CA ALA A 113 16.64 10.37 20.17
C ALA A 113 16.73 9.66 21.54
N ARG A 114 16.19 10.22 22.61
CA ARG A 114 16.19 9.58 23.95
C ARG A 114 15.22 8.41 24.01
N ASN A 115 14.09 8.53 23.33
CA ASN A 115 13.01 7.54 23.37
C ASN A 115 13.16 6.50 22.25
N GLY A 116 13.65 6.92 21.09
CA GLY A 116 13.71 6.07 19.89
C GLY A 116 12.33 5.91 19.25
N VAL A 117 12.14 4.85 18.49
CA VAL A 117 10.88 4.60 17.77
C VAL A 117 9.76 4.24 18.76
N LEU A 118 8.68 5.03 18.75
CA LEU A 118 7.48 4.78 19.56
C LEU A 118 6.33 4.26 18.69
N GLU A 119 5.29 3.71 19.33
CA GLU A 119 4.06 3.28 18.63
C GLU A 119 3.42 4.41 17.81
N GLN A 120 3.43 5.65 18.34
CA GLN A 120 2.94 6.83 17.63
C GLN A 120 3.76 7.12 16.35
N THR A 121 5.08 6.93 16.38
CA THR A 121 5.95 7.07 15.21
C THR A 121 5.55 6.06 14.12
N ARG A 122 5.34 4.80 14.50
CA ARG A 122 4.91 3.75 13.58
C ARG A 122 3.54 4.07 12.97
N ARG A 123 2.59 4.53 13.80
CA ARG A 123 1.25 4.94 13.37
C ARG A 123 1.27 6.07 12.34
N HIS A 124 2.06 7.12 12.58
CA HIS A 124 2.19 8.23 11.64
C HIS A 124 2.85 7.81 10.33
N ALA A 125 3.88 6.96 10.40
CA ALA A 125 4.53 6.42 9.22
C ALA A 125 3.56 5.56 8.39
N PHE A 126 2.75 4.72 9.04
CA PHE A 126 1.71 3.91 8.40
C PHE A 126 0.63 4.76 7.72
N ILE A 127 0.11 5.79 8.40
CA ILE A 127 -0.89 6.70 7.80
C ILE A 127 -0.27 7.45 6.59
N SER A 128 0.99 7.87 6.70
CA SER A 128 1.69 8.53 5.58
C SER A 128 1.86 7.60 4.38
N SER A 129 2.17 6.33 4.63
CA SER A 129 2.22 5.27 3.62
C SER A 129 0.84 5.06 2.97
N LEU A 130 -0.22 4.94 3.78
CA LEU A 130 -1.58 4.74 3.30
C LEU A 130 -2.08 5.91 2.43
N LEU A 131 -1.72 7.14 2.79
CA LEU A 131 -2.00 8.35 2.01
C LEU A 131 -1.05 8.56 0.83
N GLN A 132 -0.12 7.61 0.64
CA GLN A 132 0.87 7.55 -0.43
C GLN A 132 1.65 8.84 -0.58
N ILE A 133 2.16 9.34 0.55
CA ILE A 133 3.15 10.39 0.54
C ILE A 133 4.45 9.77 -0.03
N PRO A 134 4.96 10.25 -1.17
CA PRO A 134 6.05 9.58 -1.87
C PRO A 134 7.40 9.69 -1.16
N TYR A 135 7.60 10.74 -0.36
CA TYR A 135 8.86 11.03 0.31
C TYR A 135 8.67 11.16 1.81
N MET A 136 9.54 10.55 2.59
CA MET A 136 9.58 10.69 4.05
C MET A 136 10.98 11.06 4.54
N ILE A 137 11.06 12.07 5.38
CA ILE A 137 12.27 12.41 6.12
C ILE A 137 12.05 12.07 7.58
N VAL A 138 12.82 11.12 8.10
CA VAL A 138 12.86 10.77 9.52
C VAL A 138 13.92 11.64 10.19
N ALA A 139 13.48 12.65 10.91
CA ALA A 139 14.31 13.58 11.65
C ALA A 139 14.52 13.08 13.09
N VAL A 140 15.68 12.47 13.36
CA VAL A 140 16.06 12.02 14.70
C VAL A 140 16.50 13.23 15.51
N ASN A 141 15.59 13.75 16.32
CA ASN A 141 15.71 15.01 17.02
C ASN A 141 16.31 14.84 18.43
N LYS A 142 16.75 15.95 19.03
CA LYS A 142 17.36 16.00 20.37
C LYS A 142 18.68 15.22 20.49
N MET A 143 19.46 15.19 19.42
CA MET A 143 20.80 14.58 19.42
C MET A 143 21.74 15.22 20.47
N ASP A 144 21.49 16.48 20.84
CA ASP A 144 22.20 17.19 21.90
C ASP A 144 22.02 16.57 23.29
N LEU A 145 20.90 15.88 23.53
CA LEU A 145 20.61 15.21 24.80
C LEU A 145 21.16 13.77 24.89
N VAL A 146 21.69 13.26 23.78
CA VAL A 146 22.33 11.93 23.69
C VAL A 146 23.80 12.08 23.24
N ASP A 147 24.42 13.20 23.60
CA ASP A 147 25.83 13.53 23.34
C ASP A 147 26.24 13.35 21.87
N TYR A 148 25.31 13.59 20.94
CA TYR A 148 25.51 13.45 19.50
C TYR A 148 26.01 12.05 19.06
N SER A 149 25.62 11.00 19.80
CA SER A 149 26.06 9.62 19.60
C SER A 149 25.63 9.04 18.24
N GLU A 150 26.62 8.64 17.42
CA GLU A 150 26.39 7.92 16.15
C GLU A 150 25.73 6.56 16.38
N GLU A 151 26.14 5.83 17.43
CA GLU A 151 25.57 4.53 17.77
C GLU A 151 24.07 4.64 18.07
N ARG A 152 23.68 5.65 18.87
CA ARG A 152 22.27 5.86 19.19
C ARG A 152 21.44 6.20 17.94
N PHE A 153 21.97 7.04 17.05
CA PHE A 153 21.32 7.34 15.79
C PHE A 153 21.12 6.08 14.94
N ARG A 154 22.17 5.26 14.76
CA ARG A 154 22.09 4.02 13.98
C ARG A 154 21.08 3.03 14.56
N THR A 155 21.03 2.86 15.88
CA THR A 155 20.01 2.01 16.52
C THR A 155 18.59 2.45 16.19
N ILE A 156 18.32 3.76 16.17
CA ILE A 156 16.99 4.28 15.83
C ILE A 156 16.69 4.09 14.34
N VAL A 157 17.70 4.25 13.47
CA VAL A 157 17.58 3.96 12.04
C VAL A 157 17.23 2.48 11.82
N ASP A 158 17.95 1.56 12.47
CA ASP A 158 17.71 0.12 12.37
C ASP A 158 16.30 -0.25 12.89
N GLN A 159 15.90 0.30 14.04
CA GLN A 159 14.55 0.13 14.59
C GLN A 159 13.45 0.66 13.66
N PHE A 160 13.71 1.74 12.93
CA PHE A 160 12.75 2.28 11.98
C PHE A 160 12.70 1.43 10.71
N GLN A 161 13.86 0.97 10.24
CA GLN A 161 13.98 0.15 9.06
C GLN A 161 13.25 -1.20 9.22
N GLU A 162 13.28 -1.79 10.42
CA GLU A 162 12.62 -3.06 10.74
C GLU A 162 11.11 -3.09 10.40
N PHE A 163 10.39 -1.97 10.57
CA PHE A 163 8.98 -1.89 10.18
C PHE A 163 8.74 -1.09 8.89
N SER A 164 9.80 -0.51 8.30
CA SER A 164 9.67 0.27 7.06
C SER A 164 9.41 -0.60 5.84
N ASP A 165 9.78 -1.89 5.90
CA ASP A 165 9.54 -2.86 4.82
C ASP A 165 8.03 -3.08 4.57
N ASP A 166 7.19 -2.86 5.59
CA ASP A 166 5.73 -2.94 5.49
C ASP A 166 5.09 -1.62 4.95
N LEU A 167 5.88 -0.56 4.75
CA LEU A 167 5.42 0.75 4.30
C LEU A 167 5.64 0.93 2.78
N ASP A 168 4.59 1.37 2.08
CA ASP A 168 4.62 1.71 0.65
C ASP A 168 5.12 3.15 0.43
N ILE A 169 6.35 3.45 0.90
CA ILE A 169 6.98 4.77 0.77
C ILE A 169 8.23 4.64 -0.11
N LYS A 170 8.31 5.45 -1.17
CA LYS A 170 9.35 5.31 -2.21
C LYS A 170 10.76 5.67 -1.72
N ASP A 171 10.86 6.69 -0.88
CA ASP A 171 12.13 7.23 -0.41
C ASP A 171 12.00 7.68 1.05
N ILE A 172 12.68 6.94 1.93
CA ILE A 172 12.79 7.22 3.36
C ILE A 172 14.24 7.64 3.63
N THR A 173 14.41 8.83 4.18
CA THR A 173 15.71 9.40 4.48
C THR A 173 15.82 9.77 5.95
N PHE A 174 16.95 9.46 6.57
CA PHE A 174 17.22 9.77 7.97
C PHE A 174 18.15 10.97 8.12
N VAL A 175 17.82 11.89 9.02
CA VAL A 175 18.63 13.08 9.33
C VAL A 175 18.74 13.25 10.86
N PRO A 176 19.94 13.18 11.46
CA PRO A 176 20.13 13.49 12.87
C PRO A 176 20.14 15.01 13.06
N ILE A 177 19.27 15.52 13.93
CA ILE A 177 19.11 16.97 14.16
C ILE A 177 19.06 17.31 15.66
N SER A 178 19.34 18.58 15.97
CA SER A 178 18.86 19.22 17.19
C SER A 178 18.05 20.44 16.81
N ALA A 179 16.72 20.36 16.92
CA ALA A 179 15.84 21.50 16.66
C ALA A 179 16.15 22.69 17.59
N LEU A 180 16.54 22.40 18.84
CA LEU A 180 16.85 23.42 19.84
C LEU A 180 18.18 24.11 19.58
N LYS A 181 19.23 23.37 19.20
CA LYS A 181 20.58 23.93 18.96
C LYS A 181 20.82 24.37 17.51
N GLY A 182 20.01 23.89 16.56
CA GLY A 182 20.08 24.21 15.13
C GLY A 182 20.90 23.21 14.30
N ASP A 183 21.51 22.21 14.93
CA ASP A 183 22.35 21.20 14.27
C ASP A 183 21.58 20.46 13.16
N ASN A 184 22.14 20.47 11.95
CA ASN A 184 21.63 19.81 10.73
C ASN A 184 20.21 20.23 10.31
N VAL A 185 19.64 21.30 10.88
CA VAL A 185 18.33 21.84 10.46
C VAL A 185 18.49 22.68 9.20
N VAL A 186 19.19 23.82 9.31
CA VAL A 186 19.54 24.69 8.18
C VAL A 186 21.02 24.52 7.82
N HIS A 187 21.89 24.54 8.83
CA HIS A 187 23.34 24.45 8.68
C HIS A 187 23.86 23.07 9.09
N GLU A 188 24.98 22.65 8.51
CA GLU A 188 25.68 21.43 8.91
C GLU A 188 26.19 21.55 10.35
N SER A 189 26.17 20.44 11.10
CA SER A 189 26.60 20.38 12.49
C SER A 189 28.09 20.07 12.62
N ASP A 190 28.83 20.90 13.37
CA ASP A 190 30.20 20.59 13.79
C ASP A 190 30.25 19.48 14.87
N ASN A 191 29.14 19.23 15.56
CA ASN A 191 29.04 18.24 16.65
C ASN A 191 28.86 16.80 16.13
N MET A 192 28.42 16.64 14.87
CA MET A 192 28.16 15.34 14.24
C MET A 192 28.99 15.14 12.96
N PRO A 193 30.34 15.18 13.02
CA PRO A 193 31.19 15.04 11.83
C PRO A 193 31.11 13.65 11.16
N TRP A 194 30.53 12.68 11.87
CA TRP A 194 30.25 11.34 11.36
C TRP A 194 29.07 11.32 10.38
N TYR A 195 28.12 12.25 10.48
CA TYR A 195 27.00 12.35 9.55
C TYR A 195 27.43 13.09 8.27
N ARG A 196 27.45 12.38 7.15
CA ARG A 196 27.83 12.92 5.82
C ARG A 196 26.64 13.24 4.92
N GLY A 197 25.42 13.14 5.44
CA GLY A 197 24.21 13.46 4.69
C GLY A 197 23.95 14.96 4.65
N SER A 198 22.96 15.38 3.86
CA SER A 198 22.55 16.79 3.80
C SER A 198 21.65 17.19 4.99
N THR A 199 21.58 18.50 5.25
CA THR A 199 20.70 19.11 6.25
C THR A 199 19.23 18.94 5.88
N LEU A 200 18.34 19.11 6.87
CA LEU A 200 16.90 19.03 6.66
C LEU A 200 16.42 20.04 5.60
N LEU A 201 16.82 21.31 5.70
CA LEU A 201 16.41 22.34 4.74
C LEU A 201 16.91 22.02 3.33
N HIS A 202 18.16 21.58 3.18
CA HIS A 202 18.69 21.21 1.87
C HIS A 202 17.85 20.11 1.21
N ARG A 203 17.39 19.11 1.98
CA ARG A 203 16.51 18.06 1.44
C ARG A 203 15.13 18.59 1.05
N LEU A 204 14.54 19.45 1.89
CA LEU A 204 13.28 20.12 1.58
C LEU A 204 13.37 20.98 0.30
N GLU A 205 14.50 21.65 0.07
CA GLU A 205 14.73 22.44 -1.14
C GLU A 205 14.89 21.59 -2.40
N ASN A 206 15.51 20.41 -2.29
CA ASN A 206 15.92 19.62 -3.45
C ASN A 206 14.99 18.44 -3.79
N VAL A 207 14.06 18.07 -2.91
CA VAL A 207 13.08 17.01 -3.24
C VAL A 207 12.23 17.42 -4.43
N ARG A 208 12.02 16.51 -5.39
CA ARG A 208 11.30 16.80 -6.64
C ARG A 208 9.96 16.05 -6.69
N PRO A 209 8.92 16.53 -5.98
CA PRO A 209 7.62 15.87 -5.95
C PRO A 209 6.95 15.83 -7.33
N GLU A 210 7.27 16.79 -8.20
CA GLU A 210 6.84 16.85 -9.60
C GLU A 210 7.17 15.58 -10.40
N ALA A 211 8.27 14.89 -10.06
CA ALA A 211 8.65 13.62 -10.69
C ALA A 211 7.62 12.51 -10.45
N THR A 212 6.77 12.66 -9.44
CA THR A 212 5.69 11.72 -9.10
C THR A 212 4.37 12.07 -9.80
N ARG A 213 4.27 13.22 -10.48
CA ARG A 213 3.03 13.59 -11.17
C ARG A 213 2.79 12.65 -12.33
N ASN A 214 1.56 12.17 -12.45
CA ASN A 214 1.15 11.36 -13.57
C ASN A 214 1.02 12.25 -14.83
N LEU A 215 2.00 12.14 -15.73
CA LEU A 215 2.05 12.89 -17.00
C LEU A 215 1.46 12.11 -18.18
N VAL A 216 1.03 10.87 -17.97
CA VAL A 216 0.60 9.94 -19.02
C VAL A 216 -0.91 9.83 -19.08
N ASP A 217 -1.56 9.59 -17.94
CA ASP A 217 -2.98 9.29 -17.86
C ASP A 217 -3.80 10.58 -17.85
N PHE A 218 -4.27 11.00 -19.02
CA PHE A 218 -5.07 12.22 -19.13
C PHE A 218 -6.44 12.05 -18.47
N ARG A 219 -6.70 12.84 -17.41
CA ARG A 219 -7.98 12.91 -16.69
C ARG A 219 -8.39 14.36 -16.54
N TYR A 220 -9.47 14.74 -17.21
CA TYR A 220 -10.02 16.09 -17.15
C TYR A 220 -11.49 16.05 -16.71
N PRO A 221 -11.76 16.07 -15.39
CA PRO A 221 -13.12 16.12 -14.87
C PRO A 221 -13.74 17.49 -15.13
N VAL A 222 -14.88 17.51 -15.84
CA VAL A 222 -15.57 18.73 -16.21
C VAL A 222 -16.29 19.31 -14.99
N GLN A 223 -15.98 20.56 -14.67
CA GLN A 223 -16.56 21.30 -13.55
C GLN A 223 -17.76 22.14 -13.99
N SER A 224 -17.67 22.76 -15.16
CA SER A 224 -18.71 23.65 -15.68
C SER A 224 -18.69 23.69 -17.22
N VAL A 225 -19.83 24.07 -17.80
CA VAL A 225 -19.96 24.33 -19.24
C VAL A 225 -20.08 25.84 -19.43
N ILE A 226 -19.19 26.41 -20.22
CA ILE A 226 -19.15 27.84 -20.55
C ILE A 226 -19.77 28.04 -21.94
N ARG A 227 -20.81 28.87 -21.99
CA ARG A 227 -21.51 29.23 -23.22
C ARG A 227 -21.81 30.73 -23.23
N PRO A 228 -20.86 31.59 -23.66
CA PRO A 228 -21.02 33.03 -23.66
C PRO A 228 -21.95 33.51 -24.79
N HIS A 229 -22.02 32.78 -25.90
CA HIS A 229 -22.94 32.98 -27.02
C HIS A 229 -23.27 31.64 -27.70
N GLN A 230 -24.16 31.63 -28.69
CA GLN A 230 -24.68 30.40 -29.30
C GLN A 230 -23.59 29.54 -29.95
N ASP A 231 -22.59 30.18 -30.56
CA ASP A 231 -21.55 29.55 -31.37
C ASP A 231 -20.31 29.06 -30.60
N PHE A 232 -20.23 29.27 -29.29
CA PHE A 232 -19.09 28.80 -28.48
C PHE A 232 -19.56 27.91 -27.34
N ARG A 233 -18.98 26.72 -27.23
CA ARG A 233 -19.15 25.82 -26.09
C ARG A 233 -17.78 25.38 -25.59
N GLY A 234 -17.43 25.79 -24.38
CA GLY A 234 -16.20 25.40 -23.71
C GLY A 234 -16.49 24.61 -22.45
N PHE A 235 -15.63 23.67 -22.10
CA PHE A 235 -15.73 22.84 -20.91
C PHE A 235 -14.65 23.23 -19.94
N ALA A 236 -15.04 23.85 -18.83
CA ALA A 236 -14.12 24.31 -17.80
C ALA A 236 -13.84 23.23 -16.77
N GLY A 237 -12.59 23.16 -16.36
CA GLY A 237 -12.08 22.16 -15.44
C GLY A 237 -10.58 22.34 -15.22
N LYS A 238 -10.04 21.43 -14.42
CA LYS A 238 -8.61 21.36 -14.12
C LYS A 238 -8.08 20.05 -14.68
N VAL A 239 -6.90 20.08 -15.30
CA VAL A 239 -6.19 18.87 -15.69
C VAL A 239 -5.68 18.22 -14.40
N GLU A 240 -6.27 17.10 -14.02
CA GLU A 240 -5.88 16.37 -12.80
C GLU A 240 -4.62 15.54 -13.03
N SER A 241 -4.49 14.96 -14.22
CA SER A 241 -3.35 14.15 -14.63
C SER A 241 -3.24 14.11 -16.15
N GLY A 242 -2.08 13.68 -16.64
CA GLY A 242 -1.74 13.62 -18.06
C GLY A 242 -1.54 15.00 -18.69
N LYS A 243 -1.12 14.99 -19.96
CA LYS A 243 -1.03 16.19 -20.79
C LYS A 243 -2.02 16.12 -21.93
N ILE A 244 -2.41 17.28 -22.45
CA ILE A 244 -3.29 17.40 -23.61
C ILE A 244 -2.84 18.56 -24.49
N ARG A 245 -3.00 18.40 -25.80
CA ARG A 245 -2.75 19.42 -26.81
C ARG A 245 -3.95 19.55 -27.75
N PRO A 246 -4.14 20.72 -28.38
CA PRO A 246 -5.05 20.83 -29.51
C PRO A 246 -4.73 19.78 -30.58
N GLY A 247 -5.77 19.21 -31.17
CA GLY A 247 -5.70 18.17 -32.20
C GLY A 247 -5.65 16.73 -31.68
N GLU A 248 -5.68 16.50 -30.36
CA GLU A 248 -5.68 15.15 -29.81
C GLU A 248 -7.10 14.55 -29.74
N GLU A 249 -7.22 13.25 -30.08
CA GLU A 249 -8.46 12.50 -29.94
C GLU A 249 -8.79 12.20 -28.47
N ILE A 250 -10.03 12.51 -28.09
CA ILE A 250 -10.57 12.33 -26.74
C ILE A 250 -11.87 11.55 -26.76
N VAL A 251 -12.24 11.01 -25.60
CA VAL A 251 -13.52 10.39 -25.31
C VAL A 251 -14.11 11.05 -24.08
N VAL A 252 -15.42 11.26 -24.08
CA VAL A 252 -16.15 11.81 -22.93
C VAL A 252 -16.89 10.69 -22.19
N LEU A 253 -16.61 10.55 -20.90
CA LEU A 253 -17.32 9.64 -20.00
C LEU A 253 -18.45 10.37 -19.27
N PRO A 254 -19.64 9.74 -19.09
CA PRO A 254 -19.96 8.34 -19.39
C PRO A 254 -20.56 8.10 -20.78
N SER A 255 -20.67 9.13 -21.64
CA SER A 255 -21.36 9.00 -22.93
C SER A 255 -20.59 8.18 -23.98
N GLU A 256 -19.30 7.97 -23.75
CA GLU A 256 -18.34 7.28 -24.61
C GLU A 256 -18.23 7.87 -26.02
N LYS A 257 -18.71 9.10 -26.22
CA LYS A 257 -18.58 9.81 -27.49
C LYS A 257 -17.16 10.30 -27.67
N SER A 258 -16.60 10.05 -28.84
CA SER A 258 -15.30 10.58 -29.25
C SER A 258 -15.43 11.98 -29.84
N SER A 259 -14.37 12.77 -29.70
CA SER A 259 -14.16 14.04 -30.43
C SER A 259 -12.66 14.38 -30.44
N GLU A 260 -12.31 15.58 -30.86
CA GLU A 260 -10.94 16.10 -30.88
C GLU A 260 -10.89 17.44 -30.13
N VAL A 261 -9.79 17.72 -29.44
CA VAL A 261 -9.59 19.00 -28.75
C VAL A 261 -9.34 20.09 -29.80
N GLU A 262 -10.24 21.07 -29.89
CA GLU A 262 -10.10 22.18 -30.83
C GLU A 262 -9.10 23.22 -30.29
N SER A 263 -9.31 23.71 -29.07
CA SER A 263 -8.38 24.62 -28.41
C SER A 263 -8.41 24.47 -26.88
N ILE A 264 -7.35 24.99 -26.25
CA ILE A 264 -7.18 25.05 -24.81
C ILE A 264 -7.03 26.51 -24.43
N THR A 265 -7.93 27.04 -23.60
CA THR A 265 -7.90 28.44 -23.16
C THR A 265 -7.72 28.54 -21.66
N THR A 266 -6.74 29.33 -21.22
CA THR A 266 -6.49 29.68 -19.82
C THR A 266 -6.86 31.14 -19.57
N LEU A 267 -6.67 31.62 -18.34
CA LEU A 267 -6.87 33.05 -18.01
C LEU A 267 -5.97 33.97 -18.86
N ASP A 268 -4.76 33.52 -19.19
CA ASP A 268 -3.75 34.29 -19.92
C ASP A 268 -3.89 34.17 -21.45
N GLY A 269 -4.87 33.40 -21.93
CA GLY A 269 -5.12 33.16 -23.36
C GLY A 269 -5.03 31.68 -23.75
N GLU A 270 -4.98 31.43 -25.06
CA GLU A 270 -4.84 30.09 -25.61
C GLU A 270 -3.43 29.52 -25.43
N VAL A 271 -3.35 28.22 -25.17
CA VAL A 271 -2.10 27.50 -24.93
C VAL A 271 -2.00 26.27 -25.83
N GLU A 272 -0.77 25.91 -26.22
CA GLU A 272 -0.49 24.75 -27.08
C GLU A 272 -0.45 23.42 -26.31
N GLU A 273 -0.33 23.48 -24.98
CA GLU A 273 -0.32 22.32 -24.10
C GLU A 273 -0.86 22.70 -22.72
N ALA A 274 -1.63 21.81 -22.11
CA ALA A 274 -1.97 21.87 -20.68
C ALA A 274 -1.58 20.56 -19.99
N GLY A 275 -1.10 20.67 -18.75
CA GLY A 275 -0.66 19.54 -17.94
C GLY A 275 -1.24 19.57 -16.52
N PRO A 276 -0.84 18.62 -15.66
CA PRO A 276 -1.45 18.44 -14.35
C PRO A 276 -1.28 19.67 -13.45
N GLY A 277 -2.39 20.18 -12.93
CA GLY A 277 -2.44 21.42 -12.16
C GLY A 277 -3.07 22.59 -12.90
N ASP A 278 -3.00 22.60 -14.23
CA ASP A 278 -3.49 23.70 -15.05
C ASP A 278 -5.02 23.74 -15.05
N SER A 279 -5.58 24.92 -14.84
CA SER A 279 -7.01 25.19 -14.94
C SER A 279 -7.29 25.93 -16.24
N GLY A 280 -8.24 25.44 -17.02
CA GLY A 280 -8.52 25.97 -18.34
C GLY A 280 -9.87 25.53 -18.87
N VAL A 281 -10.14 25.90 -20.11
CA VAL A 281 -11.35 25.59 -20.85
C VAL A 281 -10.94 24.82 -22.10
N LEU A 282 -11.51 23.64 -22.29
CA LEU A 282 -11.35 22.85 -23.52
C LEU A 282 -12.55 23.09 -24.44
N SER A 283 -12.30 23.46 -25.70
CA SER A 283 -13.29 23.35 -26.78
C SER A 283 -13.07 22.06 -27.55
N LEU A 284 -14.16 21.54 -28.13
CA LEU A 284 -14.15 20.29 -28.90
C LEU A 284 -14.66 20.56 -30.31
N THR A 285 -14.14 19.82 -31.28
CA THR A 285 -14.52 19.99 -32.70
C THR A 285 -15.95 19.53 -32.99
N ASP A 286 -16.45 18.55 -32.25
CA ASP A 286 -17.81 18.01 -32.42
C ASP A 286 -18.78 18.53 -31.34
N GLU A 287 -20.03 18.74 -31.73
CA GLU A 287 -21.11 19.06 -30.80
C GLU A 287 -21.57 17.83 -30.00
N ILE A 288 -20.75 17.40 -29.04
CA ILE A 288 -21.08 16.32 -28.12
C ILE A 288 -21.65 16.84 -26.81
N ASP A 289 -22.48 16.03 -26.16
CA ASP A 289 -23.07 16.41 -24.87
C ASP A 289 -22.11 16.10 -23.72
N VAL A 290 -21.64 17.17 -23.09
CA VAL A 290 -20.74 17.14 -21.93
C VAL A 290 -21.30 18.07 -20.88
N SER A 291 -21.34 17.60 -19.63
CA SER A 291 -21.87 18.32 -18.47
C SER A 291 -20.99 18.12 -17.25
N ARG A 292 -21.27 18.85 -16.16
CA ARG A 292 -20.56 18.69 -14.89
C ARG A 292 -20.63 17.24 -14.41
N GLY A 293 -19.51 16.70 -13.95
CA GLY A 293 -19.40 15.29 -13.53
C GLY A 293 -19.11 14.32 -14.68
N SER A 294 -19.01 14.83 -15.92
CA SER A 294 -18.38 14.11 -17.03
C SER A 294 -16.87 14.19 -16.91
N MET A 295 -16.15 13.25 -17.52
CA MET A 295 -14.70 13.29 -17.58
C MET A 295 -14.23 13.15 -19.03
N ILE A 296 -13.35 14.03 -19.46
CA ILE A 296 -12.68 13.95 -20.75
C ILE A 296 -11.39 13.17 -20.55
N VAL A 297 -11.19 12.13 -21.36
CA VAL A 297 -10.04 11.21 -21.29
C VAL A 297 -9.51 10.93 -22.70
N ARG A 298 -8.32 10.34 -22.81
CA ARG A 298 -7.78 9.91 -24.11
C ARG A 298 -8.47 8.62 -24.56
N SER A 299 -8.69 8.47 -25.87
CA SER A 299 -9.42 7.33 -26.44
C SER A 299 -8.85 5.95 -26.06
N ARG A 300 -7.52 5.85 -25.95
CA ARG A 300 -6.77 4.60 -25.66
C ARG A 300 -6.22 4.53 -24.23
N ASN A 301 -6.60 5.46 -23.37
CA ASN A 301 -6.17 5.51 -21.98
C ASN A 301 -7.36 5.98 -21.14
N ARG A 302 -8.15 5.01 -20.69
CA ARG A 302 -9.41 5.21 -19.99
C ARG A 302 -9.28 4.73 -18.55
N PRO A 303 -9.89 5.45 -17.58
CA PRO A 303 -10.09 4.93 -16.23
C PRO A 303 -11.13 3.80 -16.26
N ASP A 304 -11.20 3.04 -15.17
CA ASP A 304 -12.26 2.05 -14.98
C ASP A 304 -13.60 2.77 -14.75
N VAL A 305 -14.66 2.26 -15.38
CA VAL A 305 -16.03 2.77 -15.25
C VAL A 305 -16.86 1.75 -14.50
N THR A 306 -17.09 1.97 -13.21
CA THR A 306 -17.72 0.97 -12.33
C THR A 306 -18.68 1.59 -11.32
N ARG A 307 -19.59 0.76 -10.81
CA ARG A 307 -20.42 1.06 -9.64
C ARG A 307 -19.90 0.40 -8.35
N GLN A 308 -18.90 -0.47 -8.45
CA GLN A 308 -18.38 -1.25 -7.34
C GLN A 308 -16.92 -0.86 -7.09
N LEU A 309 -16.66 -0.31 -5.92
CA LEU A 309 -15.35 0.19 -5.52
C LEU A 309 -14.77 -0.69 -4.41
N ASP A 310 -13.52 -1.07 -4.56
CA ASP A 310 -12.68 -1.54 -3.45
C ASP A 310 -11.79 -0.39 -2.98
N ALA A 311 -11.86 -0.06 -1.69
CA ALA A 311 -11.18 1.10 -1.16
C ALA A 311 -10.70 0.91 0.29
N ASP A 312 -9.55 1.52 0.60
CA ASP A 312 -9.16 1.80 1.97
C ASP A 312 -9.91 3.07 2.43
N LEU A 313 -10.60 3.01 3.56
CA LEU A 313 -11.45 4.07 4.07
C LEU A 313 -11.01 4.49 5.48
N CYS A 314 -10.83 5.79 5.68
CA CYS A 314 -10.65 6.39 7.00
C CYS A 314 -11.96 7.03 7.45
N TRP A 315 -12.50 6.59 8.59
CA TRP A 315 -13.68 7.16 9.20
C TRP A 315 -13.33 8.36 10.08
N MET A 316 -14.00 9.48 9.88
CA MET A 316 -13.66 10.79 10.48
C MET A 316 -14.79 11.38 11.34
N ASN A 317 -15.97 10.76 11.37
CA ASN A 317 -17.09 11.23 12.16
C ASN A 317 -17.11 10.56 13.55
N GLU A 318 -17.61 11.29 14.55
CA GLU A 318 -17.84 10.75 15.90
C GLU A 318 -18.97 9.70 15.91
N GLU A 319 -20.00 9.92 15.08
CA GLU A 319 -21.04 8.92 14.86
C GLU A 319 -20.46 7.72 14.12
N LYS A 320 -20.78 6.52 14.61
CA LYS A 320 -20.34 5.27 13.97
C LYS A 320 -20.92 5.13 12.57
N MET A 321 -20.16 4.48 11.70
CA MET A 321 -20.59 4.10 10.37
C MET A 321 -21.92 3.33 10.41
N ARG A 322 -22.81 3.70 9.50
CA ARG A 322 -24.13 3.11 9.31
C ARG A 322 -24.25 2.52 7.92
N ARG A 323 -24.54 1.21 7.85
CA ARG A 323 -24.70 0.49 6.58
C ARG A 323 -26.17 0.36 6.14
N ASP A 324 -27.10 0.78 6.97
CA ASP A 324 -28.55 0.70 6.74
C ASP A 324 -29.11 1.88 5.93
N ARG A 325 -28.27 2.87 5.60
CA ARG A 325 -28.65 4.04 4.79
C ARG A 325 -27.56 4.42 3.79
N PRO A 326 -27.93 5.07 2.66
CA PRO A 326 -26.95 5.57 1.71
C PRO A 326 -26.26 6.85 2.19
N TYR A 327 -24.98 6.96 1.85
CA TYR A 327 -24.18 8.19 1.89
C TYR A 327 -24.19 8.88 0.53
N ILE A 328 -23.69 10.11 0.48
CA ILE A 328 -23.30 10.76 -0.78
C ILE A 328 -21.80 10.57 -0.96
N ILE A 329 -21.40 9.88 -2.03
CA ILE A 329 -20.01 9.84 -2.46
C ILE A 329 -19.73 11.05 -3.35
N GLN A 330 -18.67 11.78 -3.05
CA GLN A 330 -18.11 12.78 -3.95
C GLN A 330 -16.77 12.27 -4.47
N HIS A 331 -16.70 12.09 -5.79
CA HIS A 331 -15.52 11.67 -6.51
C HIS A 331 -15.28 12.67 -7.64
N THR A 332 -14.12 13.31 -7.66
CA THR A 332 -13.80 14.44 -8.56
C THR A 332 -14.92 15.51 -8.57
N THR A 333 -15.59 15.70 -9.71
CA THR A 333 -16.70 16.66 -9.89
C THR A 333 -18.07 16.01 -9.80
N ARG A 334 -18.13 14.68 -9.66
CA ARG A 334 -19.34 13.87 -9.61
C ARG A 334 -19.77 13.62 -8.17
N ARG A 335 -21.09 13.65 -7.93
CA ARG A 335 -21.72 13.26 -6.67
C ARG A 335 -22.83 12.27 -6.95
N THR A 336 -22.87 11.16 -6.25
CA THR A 336 -23.95 10.17 -6.35
C THR A 336 -24.19 9.51 -4.99
N LYS A 337 -25.25 8.71 -4.88
CA LYS A 337 -25.51 7.92 -3.68
C LYS A 337 -24.58 6.71 -3.64
N ALA A 338 -24.13 6.35 -2.45
CA ALA A 338 -23.26 5.20 -2.22
C ALA A 338 -23.69 4.45 -0.95
N ASN A 339 -23.62 3.13 -1.00
CA ASN A 339 -23.80 2.26 0.15
C ASN A 339 -22.49 1.53 0.41
N ILE A 340 -22.11 1.40 1.67
CA ILE A 340 -20.98 0.56 2.07
C ILE A 340 -21.51 -0.88 2.10
N SER A 341 -21.31 -1.61 1.01
CA SER A 341 -21.80 -2.97 0.84
C SER A 341 -21.12 -3.92 1.83
N LYS A 342 -19.83 -3.68 2.13
CA LYS A 342 -19.02 -4.57 2.97
C LYS A 342 -17.91 -3.83 3.69
N VAL A 343 -17.64 -4.26 4.93
CA VAL A 343 -16.40 -3.96 5.65
C VAL A 343 -15.57 -5.23 5.59
N VAL A 344 -14.42 -5.19 4.92
CA VAL A 344 -13.57 -6.37 4.70
C VAL A 344 -12.73 -6.63 5.95
N TYR A 345 -12.07 -5.60 6.46
CA TYR A 345 -11.36 -5.60 7.75
C TYR A 345 -11.17 -4.17 8.25
N ARG A 346 -10.96 -4.03 9.55
CA ARG A 346 -10.38 -2.83 10.18
C ARG A 346 -8.89 -3.07 10.40
N THR A 347 -8.05 -2.08 10.17
CA THR A 347 -6.64 -2.13 10.57
C THR A 347 -6.49 -1.54 11.96
N ASN A 348 -5.90 -2.29 12.87
CA ASN A 348 -5.45 -1.77 14.14
C ASN A 348 -4.23 -0.86 13.88
N VAL A 349 -4.37 0.43 14.17
CA VAL A 349 -3.34 1.44 13.89
C VAL A 349 -2.13 1.36 14.84
N GLU A 350 -2.22 0.58 15.91
CA GLU A 350 -1.13 0.37 16.89
C GLU A 350 -0.29 -0.86 16.51
N THR A 351 -0.95 -1.95 16.10
CA THR A 351 -0.30 -3.23 15.80
C THR A 351 -0.14 -3.52 14.30
N PHE A 352 -0.79 -2.73 13.44
CA PHE A 352 -0.92 -2.95 11.99
C PHE A 352 -1.63 -4.25 11.59
N HIS A 353 -2.19 -4.98 12.55
CA HIS A 353 -2.95 -6.19 12.28
C HIS A 353 -4.34 -5.86 11.74
N ARG A 354 -4.84 -6.76 10.88
CA ARG A 354 -6.21 -6.74 10.38
C ARG A 354 -7.12 -7.39 11.41
N GLU A 355 -8.23 -6.74 11.69
CA GLU A 355 -9.25 -7.15 12.64
C GLU A 355 -10.62 -7.21 11.95
N GLU A 356 -11.47 -8.10 12.44
CA GLU A 356 -12.88 -8.11 12.06
C GLU A 356 -13.60 -6.86 12.57
N ALA A 357 -14.43 -6.26 11.70
CA ALA A 357 -15.29 -5.15 12.07
C ALA A 357 -16.54 -5.13 11.19
N GLU A 358 -17.70 -4.87 11.80
CA GLU A 358 -18.95 -4.67 11.05
C GLU A 358 -19.16 -3.20 10.63
N ALA A 359 -18.51 -2.27 11.33
CA ALA A 359 -18.61 -0.83 11.16
C ALA A 359 -17.35 -0.13 11.73
N PHE A 360 -17.04 1.06 11.21
CA PHE A 360 -15.95 1.91 11.70
C PHE A 360 -16.45 3.00 12.66
N GLY A 361 -15.68 3.25 13.71
CA GLY A 361 -15.79 4.41 14.60
C GLY A 361 -14.81 5.52 14.24
N LEU A 362 -14.80 6.60 15.01
CA LEU A 362 -13.87 7.72 14.80
C LEU A 362 -12.42 7.21 14.73
N ASN A 363 -11.69 7.63 13.69
CA ASN A 363 -10.29 7.29 13.41
C ASN A 363 -10.02 5.84 13.02
N ASP A 364 -11.05 4.99 12.89
CA ASP A 364 -10.88 3.67 12.33
C ASP A 364 -10.51 3.76 10.84
N ILE A 365 -9.56 2.94 10.45
CA ILE A 365 -9.10 2.78 9.06
C ILE A 365 -9.30 1.31 8.69
N GLY A 366 -9.72 1.05 7.46
CA GLY A 366 -9.75 -0.32 6.96
C GLY A 366 -10.28 -0.43 5.54
N ARG A 367 -10.36 -1.65 5.04
CA ARG A 367 -10.79 -1.93 3.67
C ARG A 367 -12.29 -2.15 3.60
N VAL A 368 -12.94 -1.51 2.65
CA VAL A 368 -14.38 -1.57 2.42
C VAL A 368 -14.69 -1.79 0.94
N GLU A 369 -15.85 -2.37 0.68
CA GLU A 369 -16.48 -2.34 -0.64
C GLU A 369 -17.63 -1.34 -0.62
N ILE A 370 -17.73 -0.54 -1.67
CA ILE A 370 -18.76 0.49 -1.83
C ILE A 370 -19.48 0.29 -3.15
N GLU A 371 -20.81 0.30 -3.09
CA GLU A 371 -21.67 0.29 -4.26
C GLU A 371 -22.29 1.68 -4.49
N THR A 372 -22.17 2.21 -5.70
CA THR A 372 -22.69 3.53 -6.09
C THR A 372 -23.90 3.42 -7.01
N ALA A 373 -24.83 4.38 -6.90
CA ALA A 373 -26.03 4.40 -7.74
C ALA A 373 -25.68 4.67 -9.22
N ASP A 374 -24.77 5.60 -9.46
CA ASP A 374 -24.22 5.91 -10.78
C ASP A 374 -22.77 5.45 -10.89
N PRO A 375 -22.30 5.07 -12.10
CA PRO A 375 -20.90 4.71 -12.28
C PRO A 375 -19.97 5.90 -12.00
N LEU A 376 -18.81 5.59 -11.44
CA LEU A 376 -17.68 6.50 -11.23
C LEU A 376 -16.54 6.13 -12.19
N PHE A 377 -15.62 7.08 -12.41
CA PHE A 377 -14.49 6.94 -13.33
C PHE A 377 -13.21 6.91 -12.51
N ILE A 378 -12.75 5.72 -12.18
CA ILE A 378 -11.75 5.52 -11.14
C ILE A 378 -10.41 5.08 -11.72
N ASP A 379 -9.36 5.46 -11.04
CA ASP A 379 -8.05 4.83 -11.17
C ASP A 379 -7.61 4.39 -9.76
N PRO A 380 -6.76 3.37 -9.62
CA PRO A 380 -6.13 3.08 -8.32
C PRO A 380 -5.39 4.32 -7.79
N TYR A 381 -5.54 4.62 -6.50
CA TYR A 381 -4.90 5.76 -5.83
C TYR A 381 -3.38 5.77 -6.02
N LYS A 382 -2.78 4.57 -6.09
CA LYS A 382 -1.36 4.31 -6.42
C LYS A 382 -0.90 4.87 -7.75
N ILE A 383 -1.79 4.87 -8.74
CA ILE A 383 -1.51 5.31 -10.11
C ILE A 383 -1.92 6.77 -10.27
N ASN A 384 -3.06 7.16 -9.70
CA ASN A 384 -3.59 8.50 -9.81
C ASN A 384 -4.32 8.93 -8.54
N ARG A 385 -3.68 9.79 -7.75
CA ARG A 385 -4.26 10.28 -6.49
C ARG A 385 -5.56 11.07 -6.70
N SER A 386 -5.69 11.81 -7.80
CA SER A 386 -6.85 12.69 -8.03
C SER A 386 -8.13 11.94 -8.39
N THR A 387 -8.01 10.85 -9.18
CA THR A 387 -9.13 9.99 -9.58
C THR A 387 -9.22 8.71 -8.74
N GLY A 388 -8.26 8.46 -7.87
CA GLY A 388 -8.30 7.37 -6.90
C GLY A 388 -8.73 7.78 -5.50
N ASN A 389 -9.20 9.01 -5.27
CA ASN A 389 -9.74 9.42 -3.98
C ASN A 389 -11.23 9.75 -4.05
N PHE A 390 -11.90 9.66 -2.89
CA PHE A 390 -13.25 10.18 -2.71
C PHE A 390 -13.49 10.57 -1.26
N ILE A 391 -14.60 11.25 -1.03
CA ILE A 391 -15.15 11.47 0.31
C ILE A 391 -16.57 10.93 0.39
N LEU A 392 -16.96 10.46 1.59
CA LEU A 392 -18.35 10.17 1.93
C LEU A 392 -18.92 11.31 2.75
N ILE A 393 -20.14 11.71 2.41
CA ILE A 393 -20.87 12.82 3.01
C ILE A 393 -22.19 12.27 3.55
N ASP A 394 -22.52 12.62 4.79
CA ASP A 394 -23.83 12.32 5.35
C ASP A 394 -24.91 13.19 4.68
N PRO A 395 -25.97 12.62 4.10
CA PRO A 395 -26.99 13.40 3.40
C PRO A 395 -27.86 14.26 4.33
N ASP A 396 -27.95 13.91 5.61
CA ASP A 396 -28.79 14.62 6.59
C ASP A 396 -28.03 15.81 7.19
N THR A 397 -26.75 15.63 7.54
CA THR A 397 -25.93 16.68 8.17
C THR A 397 -25.09 17.49 7.18
N ASN A 398 -24.84 16.95 5.97
CA ASN A 398 -23.86 17.44 4.98
C ASN A 398 -22.40 17.43 5.49
N GLU A 399 -22.11 16.71 6.58
CA GLU A 399 -20.74 16.55 7.06
C GLU A 399 -19.98 15.51 6.24
N THR A 400 -18.69 15.76 6.01
CA THR A 400 -17.78 14.75 5.48
C THR A 400 -17.49 13.71 6.57
N VAL A 401 -18.00 12.50 6.40
CA VAL A 401 -17.89 11.43 7.40
C VAL A 401 -16.67 10.54 7.20
N ALA A 402 -16.18 10.42 5.97
CA ALA A 402 -15.02 9.58 5.66
C ALA A 402 -14.26 10.06 4.41
N ALA A 403 -12.99 9.70 4.34
CA ALA A 403 -12.14 9.85 3.17
C ALA A 403 -11.67 8.46 2.72
N GLY A 404 -11.65 8.22 1.42
CA GLY A 404 -11.32 6.91 0.85
C GLY A 404 -10.28 6.98 -0.27
N MET A 405 -9.46 5.93 -0.32
CA MET A 405 -8.43 5.68 -1.32
C MET A 405 -8.80 4.41 -2.09
N ILE A 406 -9.11 4.57 -3.36
CA ILE A 406 -9.56 3.51 -4.26
C ILE A 406 -8.39 2.60 -4.60
N ARG A 407 -8.58 1.30 -4.42
CA ARG A 407 -7.65 0.25 -4.80
C ARG A 407 -7.94 -0.25 -6.22
N GLY A 408 -9.23 -0.29 -6.58
CA GLY A 408 -9.69 -0.68 -7.90
C GLY A 408 -11.19 -0.98 -7.91
N VAL A 409 -11.61 -1.80 -8.88
CA VAL A 409 -12.96 -2.37 -8.95
C VAL A 409 -13.09 -3.46 -7.88
N ALA A 410 -14.22 -3.53 -7.18
CA ALA A 410 -14.43 -4.60 -6.22
C ALA A 410 -14.59 -5.96 -6.90
N GLU A 411 -13.83 -6.96 -6.43
CA GLU A 411 -13.96 -8.37 -6.77
C GLU A 411 -14.32 -9.09 -5.46
N ASP A 412 -15.59 -9.48 -5.24
CA ASP A 412 -16.14 -10.05 -3.98
C ASP A 412 -15.10 -10.60 -2.97
N VAL A 413 -14.55 -9.75 -2.10
CA VAL A 413 -13.45 -10.13 -1.19
C VAL A 413 -14.02 -10.63 0.12
N THR A 414 -13.99 -11.93 0.42
CA THR A 414 -14.53 -12.49 1.69
C THR A 414 -14.09 -11.68 2.92
N PRO A 415 -15.00 -11.33 3.86
CA PRO A 415 -14.62 -10.62 5.09
C PRO A 415 -13.56 -11.42 5.85
N PHE A 416 -12.66 -10.72 6.51
CA PHE A 416 -11.66 -11.34 7.37
C PHE A 416 -12.38 -12.18 8.45
N GLY A 417 -11.90 -13.41 8.69
CA GLY A 417 -12.37 -14.38 9.70
C GLY A 417 -13.84 -14.84 9.67
N ALA A 418 -14.63 -14.49 8.63
CA ALA A 418 -15.86 -15.20 8.33
C ALA A 418 -15.55 -16.58 7.71
N ASP A 419 -15.67 -17.65 8.52
CA ASP A 419 -15.72 -19.02 8.01
C ASP A 419 -16.87 -19.13 7.00
N LYS A 420 -16.56 -19.50 5.75
CA LYS A 420 -17.60 -19.94 4.83
C LYS A 420 -18.19 -21.24 5.40
N ALA A 421 -19.34 -21.10 6.06
CA ALA A 421 -20.25 -22.22 6.24
C ALA A 421 -20.57 -22.79 4.85
N GLN A 422 -19.95 -23.93 4.57
CA GLN A 422 -20.31 -24.94 3.58
C GLN A 422 -21.34 -24.50 2.56
N THR A 423 -20.87 -24.08 1.41
CA THR A 423 -21.57 -24.38 0.16
C THR A 423 -20.50 -24.80 -0.82
N LYS A 424 -20.66 -25.97 -1.44
CA LYS A 424 -19.88 -26.40 -2.60
C LYS A 424 -19.96 -25.28 -3.64
N THR A 425 -19.02 -24.35 -3.62
CA THR A 425 -18.96 -23.27 -4.60
C THR A 425 -18.52 -23.89 -5.90
N GLU A 426 -19.45 -23.96 -6.86
CA GLU A 426 -19.11 -23.94 -8.28
C GLU A 426 -18.01 -22.89 -8.49
N GLN A 427 -16.98 -23.24 -9.27
CA GLN A 427 -15.89 -22.32 -9.59
C GLN A 427 -16.48 -21.01 -10.09
N GLU A 428 -16.31 -19.93 -9.33
CA GLU A 428 -16.68 -18.57 -9.74
C GLU A 428 -15.74 -18.16 -10.88
N THR A 429 -16.12 -18.50 -12.12
CA THR A 429 -15.49 -17.97 -13.33
C THR A 429 -15.95 -16.52 -13.52
N SER A 430 -15.03 -15.62 -13.84
CA SER A 430 -15.38 -14.24 -14.17
C SER A 430 -16.49 -14.19 -15.23
N PRO A 431 -17.52 -13.32 -15.07
CA PRO A 431 -18.60 -13.24 -16.04
C PRO A 431 -18.06 -12.90 -17.42
N ASN A 432 -18.50 -13.65 -18.44
CA ASN A 432 -18.11 -13.55 -19.85
C ASN A 432 -16.71 -14.08 -20.23
N VAL A 433 -16.05 -14.88 -19.38
CA VAL A 433 -14.81 -15.57 -19.75
C VAL A 433 -15.09 -17.03 -20.08
N VAL A 434 -14.64 -17.49 -21.26
CA VAL A 434 -14.61 -18.90 -21.64
C VAL A 434 -13.15 -19.31 -21.63
N TRP A 435 -12.82 -20.44 -21.00
CA TRP A 435 -11.47 -20.99 -21.06
C TRP A 435 -11.14 -21.37 -22.51
N GLU A 436 -10.26 -20.61 -23.15
CA GLU A 436 -9.67 -20.99 -24.43
C GLU A 436 -8.49 -21.93 -24.15
N GLY A 437 -8.61 -23.18 -24.58
CA GLY A 437 -7.52 -24.16 -24.46
C GLY A 437 -6.26 -23.72 -25.21
N LEU A 438 -5.11 -24.26 -24.81
CA LEU A 438 -3.85 -23.99 -25.50
C LEU A 438 -3.89 -24.54 -26.94
N ASN A 439 -3.30 -23.82 -27.89
CA ASN A 439 -3.22 -24.22 -29.31
C ASN A 439 -2.57 -25.58 -29.53
N VAL A 440 -1.68 -25.98 -28.62
CA VAL A 440 -1.09 -27.32 -28.56
C VAL A 440 -1.63 -27.98 -27.30
N PRO A 441 -2.29 -29.15 -27.38
CA PRO A 441 -2.74 -29.93 -26.23
C PRO A 441 -1.58 -30.42 -25.35
N ARG A 442 -1.86 -30.73 -24.09
CA ARG A 442 -0.89 -31.32 -23.17
C ARG A 442 -0.37 -32.67 -23.69
N GLU A 443 -1.24 -33.51 -24.23
CA GLU A 443 -0.90 -34.85 -24.73
C GLU A 443 0.19 -34.82 -25.80
N ASP A 444 0.11 -33.88 -26.75
CA ASP A 444 1.12 -33.70 -27.80
C ASP A 444 2.47 -33.24 -27.21
N ARG A 445 2.45 -32.52 -26.08
CA ARG A 445 3.66 -32.13 -25.37
C ARG A 445 4.25 -33.30 -24.60
N GLU A 446 3.42 -34.11 -23.94
CA GLU A 446 3.86 -35.34 -23.26
C GLU A 446 4.52 -36.31 -24.25
N GLU A 447 3.92 -36.53 -25.43
CA GLU A 447 4.52 -37.37 -26.48
C GLU A 447 5.87 -36.82 -26.96
N LYS A 448 5.99 -35.49 -27.08
CA LYS A 448 7.25 -34.86 -27.49
C LYS A 448 8.32 -34.87 -26.40
N ASN A 449 7.93 -34.76 -25.14
CA ASN A 449 8.83 -34.69 -24.01
C ASN A 449 9.32 -36.08 -23.56
N ASP A 450 8.71 -37.17 -24.06
CA ASP A 450 9.00 -38.56 -23.64
C ASP A 450 8.78 -38.79 -22.13
N HIS A 451 7.87 -38.00 -21.55
CA HIS A 451 7.40 -38.16 -20.18
C HIS A 451 6.03 -37.52 -20.04
N LYS A 452 5.32 -37.90 -18.97
CA LYS A 452 4.01 -37.32 -18.67
C LYS A 452 4.12 -36.14 -17.72
N ALA A 453 3.15 -35.24 -17.77
CA ALA A 453 3.03 -34.14 -16.82
C ALA A 453 2.48 -34.64 -15.49
N SER A 454 2.94 -34.05 -14.40
CA SER A 454 2.38 -34.29 -13.07
C SER A 454 2.64 -33.10 -12.16
N VAL A 455 1.93 -33.05 -11.04
CA VAL A 455 2.24 -32.13 -9.94
C VAL A 455 2.67 -32.96 -8.74
N VAL A 456 3.88 -32.74 -8.26
CA VAL A 456 4.41 -33.35 -7.03
C VAL A 456 4.34 -32.31 -5.93
N TRP A 457 3.46 -32.53 -4.96
CA TRP A 457 3.16 -31.61 -3.88
C TRP A 457 3.78 -32.09 -2.58
N LEU A 458 4.91 -31.50 -2.20
CA LEU A 458 5.59 -31.79 -0.96
C LEU A 458 4.97 -30.95 0.18
N THR A 459 4.35 -31.62 1.15
CA THR A 459 3.74 -31.02 2.35
C THR A 459 4.44 -31.49 3.63
N GLY A 460 4.41 -30.68 4.69
CA GLY A 460 5.07 -30.97 5.97
C GLY A 460 5.42 -29.71 6.73
N LEU A 461 5.87 -29.85 7.98
CA LEU A 461 6.24 -28.73 8.86
C LEU A 461 7.42 -27.89 8.35
N SER A 462 7.54 -26.63 8.77
CA SER A 462 8.73 -25.82 8.46
C SER A 462 9.99 -26.54 8.95
N GLY A 463 11.07 -26.57 8.17
CA GLY A 463 12.27 -27.33 8.56
C GLY A 463 12.21 -28.86 8.36
N SER A 464 11.10 -29.42 7.84
CA SER A 464 11.01 -30.84 7.50
C SER A 464 11.87 -31.28 6.31
N GLY A 465 12.49 -30.35 5.58
CA GLY A 465 13.39 -30.68 4.47
C GLY A 465 12.75 -30.71 3.07
N LYS A 466 11.47 -30.33 2.93
CA LYS A 466 10.75 -30.23 1.63
C LYS A 466 11.58 -29.59 0.51
N SER A 467 12.06 -28.35 0.71
CA SER A 467 12.80 -27.61 -0.31
C SER A 467 14.17 -28.22 -0.61
N THR A 468 14.76 -28.95 0.34
CA THR A 468 16.03 -29.68 0.12
C THR A 468 15.78 -30.89 -0.77
N ILE A 469 14.82 -31.73 -0.40
CA ILE A 469 14.46 -32.95 -1.16
C ILE A 469 14.00 -32.56 -2.58
N ALA A 470 13.11 -31.57 -2.70
CA ALA A 470 12.58 -31.14 -4.01
C ALA A 470 13.66 -30.63 -4.97
N LYS A 471 14.70 -29.94 -4.48
CA LYS A 471 15.82 -29.48 -5.33
C LYS A 471 16.63 -30.64 -5.89
N GLU A 472 16.87 -31.67 -5.07
CA GLU A 472 17.60 -32.87 -5.51
C GLU A 472 16.74 -33.72 -6.47
N VAL A 473 15.42 -33.83 -6.23
CA VAL A 473 14.47 -34.43 -7.18
C VAL A 473 14.48 -33.67 -8.49
N GLU A 474 14.41 -32.33 -8.47
CA GLU A 474 14.45 -31.48 -9.67
C GLU A 474 15.72 -31.73 -10.48
N GLN A 475 16.87 -31.75 -9.81
CA GLN A 475 18.16 -31.99 -10.46
C GLN A 475 18.21 -33.37 -11.13
N ARG A 476 17.75 -34.42 -10.46
CA ARG A 476 17.74 -35.78 -11.04
C ARG A 476 16.77 -35.92 -12.20
N LEU A 477 15.60 -35.30 -12.13
CA LEU A 477 14.64 -35.26 -13.24
C LEU A 477 15.23 -34.50 -14.43
N PHE A 478 15.85 -33.35 -14.18
CA PHE A 478 16.51 -32.56 -15.22
C PHE A 478 17.64 -33.34 -15.90
N ASP A 479 18.46 -34.08 -15.15
CA ASP A 479 19.53 -34.92 -15.68
C ASP A 479 19.01 -36.10 -16.53
N ARG A 480 17.72 -36.43 -16.43
CA ARG A 480 17.00 -37.40 -17.25
C ARG A 480 16.20 -36.75 -18.40
N ASP A 481 16.51 -35.50 -18.75
CA ASP A 481 15.84 -34.71 -19.79
C ASP A 481 14.34 -34.44 -19.54
N ILE A 482 13.87 -34.60 -18.30
CA ILE A 482 12.48 -34.32 -17.90
C ILE A 482 12.27 -32.81 -17.75
N GLN A 483 11.19 -32.29 -18.32
CA GLN A 483 10.81 -30.89 -18.18
C GLN A 483 10.23 -30.63 -16.79
N THR A 484 10.95 -29.87 -15.97
CA THR A 484 10.56 -29.55 -14.60
C THR A 484 10.21 -28.08 -14.38
N MET A 485 9.42 -27.82 -13.35
CA MET A 485 9.20 -26.49 -12.80
C MET A 485 9.10 -26.57 -11.27
N MET A 486 9.91 -25.80 -10.55
CA MET A 486 9.82 -25.71 -9.09
C MET A 486 9.05 -24.46 -8.62
N LEU A 487 8.02 -24.66 -7.80
CA LEU A 487 7.26 -23.64 -7.11
C LEU A 487 7.51 -23.74 -5.60
N ASP A 488 8.29 -22.81 -5.06
CA ASP A 488 8.63 -22.77 -3.64
C ASP A 488 7.83 -21.71 -2.88
N GLY A 489 7.40 -22.06 -1.66
CA GLY A 489 6.59 -21.22 -0.79
C GLY A 489 7.19 -19.86 -0.45
N ASP A 490 8.52 -19.77 -0.29
CA ASP A 490 9.20 -18.49 -0.03
C ASP A 490 9.29 -17.67 -1.34
N ASN A 491 9.61 -18.33 -2.46
CA ASN A 491 9.78 -17.67 -3.77
C ASN A 491 8.48 -17.03 -4.28
N VAL A 492 7.35 -17.74 -4.22
CA VAL A 492 6.09 -17.21 -4.73
C VAL A 492 5.60 -16.01 -3.90
N ARG A 493 6.00 -15.93 -2.63
CA ARG A 493 5.71 -14.81 -1.72
C ARG A 493 6.53 -13.56 -2.00
N HIS A 494 7.56 -13.61 -2.85
CA HIS A 494 8.22 -12.40 -3.36
C HIS A 494 7.46 -11.73 -4.52
N GLY A 495 6.45 -12.39 -5.10
CA GLY A 495 5.73 -11.91 -6.27
C GLY A 495 4.25 -12.30 -6.28
N LEU A 496 3.94 -13.46 -6.87
CA LEU A 496 2.56 -13.97 -7.07
C LEU A 496 1.68 -13.90 -5.82
N CYS A 497 2.28 -14.10 -4.65
CA CYS A 497 1.62 -14.12 -3.34
C CYS A 497 2.21 -13.08 -2.37
N GLY A 498 2.87 -12.03 -2.88
CA GLY A 498 3.53 -11.01 -2.03
C GLY A 498 2.58 -10.07 -1.28
N ASP A 499 1.29 -10.08 -1.65
CA ASP A 499 0.22 -9.38 -0.95
C ASP A 499 -0.39 -10.18 0.21
N LEU A 500 0.02 -11.44 0.39
CA LEU A 500 -0.58 -12.39 1.35
C LEU A 500 0.27 -12.53 2.61
N GLY A 501 -0.38 -12.43 3.78
CA GLY A 501 0.21 -12.73 5.08
C GLY A 501 0.27 -14.24 5.39
N PHE A 502 0.27 -14.57 6.69
CA PHE A 502 0.31 -15.96 7.19
C PHE A 502 -0.96 -16.35 7.97
N SER A 503 -2.03 -15.57 7.86
CA SER A 503 -3.34 -15.94 8.42
C SER A 503 -3.90 -17.20 7.74
N PRO A 504 -4.86 -17.91 8.36
CA PRO A 504 -5.51 -19.06 7.73
C PRO A 504 -6.06 -18.75 6.32
N ASN A 505 -6.71 -17.61 6.14
CA ASN A 505 -7.24 -17.18 4.84
C ASN A 505 -6.14 -16.86 3.83
N ASP A 506 -5.07 -16.18 4.25
CA ASP A 506 -3.94 -15.90 3.35
C ASP A 506 -3.23 -17.19 2.93
N ARG A 507 -3.18 -18.21 3.80
CA ARG A 507 -2.64 -19.54 3.48
C ARG A 507 -3.52 -20.26 2.48
N LYS A 508 -4.84 -20.22 2.67
CA LYS A 508 -5.83 -20.78 1.74
C LYS A 508 -5.71 -20.13 0.35
N GLU A 509 -5.61 -18.81 0.30
CA GLU A 509 -5.44 -18.07 -0.96
C GLU A 509 -4.07 -18.33 -1.60
N ASN A 510 -3.01 -18.46 -0.81
CA ASN A 510 -1.68 -18.83 -1.30
C ASN A 510 -1.70 -20.21 -1.96
N VAL A 511 -2.29 -21.21 -1.30
CA VAL A 511 -2.41 -22.57 -1.89
C VAL A 511 -3.32 -22.54 -3.13
N ARG A 512 -4.41 -21.77 -3.13
CA ARG A 512 -5.29 -21.62 -4.30
C ARG A 512 -4.54 -21.03 -5.50
N ARG A 513 -3.83 -19.91 -5.34
CA ARG A 513 -3.09 -19.24 -6.43
C ARG A 513 -2.00 -20.14 -7.01
N VAL A 514 -1.22 -20.77 -6.12
CA VAL A 514 -0.16 -21.68 -6.53
C VAL A 514 -0.74 -22.92 -7.21
N GLY A 515 -1.86 -23.46 -6.74
CA GLY A 515 -2.54 -24.60 -7.36
C GLY A 515 -2.94 -24.32 -8.81
N GLU A 516 -3.49 -23.14 -9.10
CA GLU A 516 -3.81 -22.73 -10.48
C GLU A 516 -2.54 -22.56 -11.34
N VAL A 517 -1.45 -22.04 -10.77
CA VAL A 517 -0.17 -21.93 -11.49
C VAL A 517 0.44 -23.31 -11.75
N ALA A 518 0.40 -24.21 -10.78
CA ALA A 518 0.83 -25.60 -10.95
C ALA A 518 0.04 -26.29 -12.06
N ARG A 519 -1.28 -26.05 -12.12
CA ARG A 519 -2.14 -26.52 -13.21
C ARG A 519 -1.69 -25.97 -14.58
N LEU A 520 -1.31 -24.70 -14.68
CA LEU A 520 -0.81 -24.13 -15.95
C LEU A 520 0.48 -24.82 -16.45
N PHE A 521 1.41 -25.12 -15.55
CA PHE A 521 2.64 -25.87 -15.91
C PHE A 521 2.34 -27.33 -16.23
N PHE A 522 1.39 -27.93 -15.54
CA PHE A 522 0.88 -29.25 -15.88
C PHE A 522 0.26 -29.29 -17.30
N GLU A 523 -0.55 -28.30 -17.68
CA GLU A 523 -1.07 -28.17 -19.05
C GLU A 523 0.03 -27.91 -20.10
N GLN A 524 1.17 -27.37 -19.66
CA GLN A 524 2.38 -27.20 -20.49
C GLN A 524 3.18 -28.50 -20.65
N GLY A 525 2.86 -29.58 -19.94
CA GLY A 525 3.56 -30.86 -20.11
C GLY A 525 4.74 -31.07 -19.16
N SER A 526 4.86 -30.29 -18.08
CA SER A 526 5.95 -30.39 -17.11
C SER A 526 5.62 -31.25 -15.89
N VAL A 527 6.67 -31.78 -15.23
CA VAL A 527 6.62 -32.26 -13.84
C VAL A 527 6.83 -31.07 -12.91
N THR A 528 5.78 -30.63 -12.23
CA THR A 528 5.80 -29.43 -11.39
C THR A 528 6.00 -29.80 -9.92
N LEU A 529 7.11 -29.39 -9.32
CA LEU A 529 7.47 -29.64 -7.93
C LEU A 529 7.01 -28.47 -7.06
N CYS A 530 6.20 -28.74 -6.04
CA CYS A 530 5.57 -27.73 -5.19
C CYS A 530 5.98 -27.95 -3.73
N THR A 531 6.66 -26.99 -3.10
CA THR A 531 7.13 -27.08 -1.71
C THR A 531 6.38 -26.12 -0.79
N PHE A 532 5.28 -26.61 -0.20
CA PHE A 532 4.38 -25.79 0.62
C PHE A 532 4.09 -26.45 1.95
N ILE A 533 3.89 -25.64 3.01
CA ILE A 533 3.43 -26.19 4.29
C ILE A 533 2.04 -26.81 4.09
N SER A 534 1.11 -26.10 3.42
CA SER A 534 -0.27 -26.56 3.15
C SER A 534 -0.93 -27.25 4.34
N PRO A 535 -1.20 -26.52 5.44
CA PRO A 535 -1.58 -27.12 6.71
C PRO A 535 -2.98 -27.71 6.77
N TYR A 536 -3.84 -27.47 5.77
CA TYR A 536 -5.23 -27.91 5.78
C TYR A 536 -5.48 -28.95 4.68
N GLN A 537 -6.17 -30.04 5.02
CA GLN A 537 -6.50 -31.13 4.08
C GLN A 537 -7.37 -30.61 2.92
N GLU A 538 -8.38 -29.78 3.23
CA GLU A 538 -9.30 -29.20 2.24
C GLU A 538 -8.56 -28.46 1.11
N ASP A 539 -7.49 -27.72 1.47
CA ASP A 539 -6.73 -26.95 0.49
C ASP A 539 -5.90 -27.86 -0.43
N ARG A 540 -5.37 -28.97 0.10
CA ARG A 540 -4.63 -29.97 -0.70
C ARG A 540 -5.58 -30.73 -1.63
N ASP A 541 -6.75 -31.15 -1.13
CA ASP A 541 -7.80 -31.80 -1.92
C ASP A 541 -8.26 -30.90 -3.06
N ARG A 542 -8.42 -29.59 -2.80
CA ARG A 542 -8.80 -28.63 -3.84
C ARG A 542 -7.77 -28.55 -4.96
N VAL A 543 -6.47 -28.61 -4.66
CA VAL A 543 -5.42 -28.63 -5.70
C VAL A 543 -5.42 -29.96 -6.45
N ARG A 544 -5.61 -31.08 -5.74
CA ARG A 544 -5.76 -32.41 -6.35
C ARG A 544 -6.91 -32.44 -7.36
N ASP A 545 -8.06 -31.85 -7.01
CA ASP A 545 -9.25 -31.76 -7.87
C ASP A 545 -9.06 -30.90 -9.14
N LEU A 546 -8.00 -30.08 -9.22
CA LEU A 546 -7.67 -29.33 -10.45
C LEU A 546 -7.09 -30.22 -11.55
N LEU A 547 -6.67 -31.43 -11.22
CA LEU A 547 -5.87 -32.30 -12.08
C LEU A 547 -6.62 -33.63 -12.33
N PRO A 548 -6.38 -34.29 -13.47
CA PRO A 548 -6.89 -35.64 -13.70
C PRO A 548 -6.35 -36.64 -12.67
N GLU A 549 -7.15 -37.69 -12.41
CA GLU A 549 -6.77 -38.77 -11.51
C GLU A 549 -5.39 -39.37 -11.88
N GLY A 550 -4.55 -39.61 -10.86
CA GLY A 550 -3.18 -40.12 -11.03
C GLY A 550 -2.15 -39.10 -11.51
N ARG A 551 -2.49 -37.80 -11.55
CA ARG A 551 -1.55 -36.73 -11.97
C ARG A 551 -1.12 -35.79 -10.85
N PHE A 552 -1.65 -35.96 -9.64
CA PHE A 552 -1.26 -35.24 -8.44
C PHE A 552 -0.66 -36.21 -7.42
N PHE A 553 0.60 -35.97 -7.04
CA PHE A 553 1.36 -36.77 -6.09
C PHE A 553 1.60 -35.95 -4.82
N GLU A 554 0.81 -36.22 -3.79
CA GLU A 554 0.99 -35.65 -2.46
C GLU A 554 2.08 -36.44 -1.73
N VAL A 555 3.20 -35.77 -1.48
CA VAL A 555 4.35 -36.32 -0.74
C VAL A 555 4.34 -35.70 0.66
N HIS A 556 3.98 -36.48 1.67
CA HIS A 556 4.11 -36.07 3.06
C HIS A 556 5.56 -36.23 3.50
N VAL A 557 6.25 -35.11 3.69
CA VAL A 557 7.60 -35.07 4.25
C VAL A 557 7.46 -35.04 5.77
N ASP A 558 7.35 -36.23 6.35
CA ASP A 558 7.19 -36.42 7.77
C ASP A 558 8.51 -36.13 8.49
N CYS A 559 8.39 -35.41 9.60
CA CYS A 559 9.50 -35.00 10.44
C CYS A 559 8.94 -34.55 11.79
N PRO A 560 9.36 -35.17 12.90
CA PRO A 560 8.93 -34.72 14.22
C PRO A 560 9.22 -33.24 14.44
N LEU A 561 8.26 -32.53 15.08
CA LEU A 561 8.36 -31.10 15.37
C LEU A 561 9.68 -30.72 16.07
N GLU A 562 10.15 -31.55 17.01
CA GLU A 562 11.38 -31.30 17.75
C GLU A 562 12.62 -31.33 16.84
N VAL A 563 12.66 -32.24 15.86
CA VAL A 563 13.74 -32.29 14.85
C VAL A 563 13.64 -31.08 13.91
N CYS A 564 12.42 -30.64 13.57
CA CYS A 564 12.21 -29.42 12.78
C CYS A 564 12.75 -28.17 13.50
N LYS A 565 12.58 -28.08 14.83
CA LYS A 565 13.13 -27.00 15.66
C LYS A 565 14.66 -27.02 15.67
N GLU A 566 15.28 -28.20 15.80
CA GLU A 566 16.74 -28.34 15.75
C GLU A 566 17.32 -27.91 14.39
N ARG A 567 16.57 -28.14 13.30
CA ARG A 567 16.94 -27.77 11.93
C ARG A 567 16.62 -26.30 11.57
N ASP A 568 16.06 -25.53 12.50
CA ASP A 568 15.60 -24.16 12.24
C ASP A 568 16.76 -23.15 12.15
N THR A 569 17.29 -23.01 10.94
CA THR A 569 18.37 -22.05 10.64
C THR A 569 17.92 -20.58 10.67
N LYS A 570 16.60 -20.33 10.66
CA LYS A 570 16.02 -18.98 10.61
C LYS A 570 15.50 -18.50 11.98
N GLY A 571 15.51 -19.36 13.01
CA GLY A 571 15.04 -19.05 14.36
C GLY A 571 13.54 -18.73 14.44
N LEU A 572 12.75 -19.25 13.49
CA LEU A 572 11.31 -19.01 13.41
C LEU A 572 10.51 -19.72 14.52
N TYR A 573 10.93 -20.92 14.93
CA TYR A 573 10.28 -21.68 16.00
C TYR A 573 10.48 -21.00 17.35
N GLU A 574 11.69 -20.53 17.66
CA GLU A 574 11.97 -19.79 18.91
C GLU A 574 11.16 -18.50 18.98
N LYS A 575 11.11 -17.73 17.89
CA LYS A 575 10.27 -16.52 17.78
C LYS A 575 8.77 -16.83 17.91
N ALA A 576 8.31 -17.93 17.33
CA ALA A 576 6.91 -18.35 17.45
C ALA A 576 6.55 -18.76 18.88
N GLU A 577 7.43 -19.49 19.59
CA GLU A 577 7.24 -19.88 20.99
C GLU A 577 7.27 -18.68 21.95
N GLN A 578 8.06 -17.65 21.63
CA GLN A 578 8.09 -16.38 22.35
C GLN A 578 6.88 -15.47 22.05
N GLY A 579 6.03 -15.86 21.09
CA GLY A 579 4.83 -15.13 20.70
C GLY A 579 5.09 -13.97 19.72
N GLU A 580 6.30 -13.84 19.18
CA GLU A 580 6.66 -12.82 18.18
C GLU A 580 6.11 -13.16 16.79
N ILE A 581 5.89 -14.46 16.50
CA ILE A 581 5.28 -14.93 15.26
C ILE A 581 3.96 -15.63 15.57
N ALA A 582 2.85 -14.96 15.28
CA ALA A 582 1.50 -15.52 15.40
C ALA A 582 1.18 -16.49 14.25
N ASN A 583 0.29 -17.46 14.51
CA ASN A 583 -0.21 -18.43 13.52
C ASN A 583 0.90 -19.25 12.82
N PHE A 584 1.92 -19.62 13.58
CA PHE A 584 3.01 -20.46 13.09
C PHE A 584 2.58 -21.94 13.15
N THR A 585 2.59 -22.58 11.98
CA THR A 585 2.14 -23.97 11.82
C THR A 585 2.99 -24.93 12.66
N GLY A 586 2.34 -25.73 13.51
CA GLY A 586 2.99 -26.66 14.43
C GLY A 586 3.32 -26.08 15.81
N VAL A 587 3.10 -24.77 16.03
CA VAL A 587 3.26 -24.12 17.35
C VAL A 587 1.98 -23.41 17.77
N SER A 588 1.57 -22.38 17.03
CA SER A 588 0.40 -21.53 17.32
C SER A 588 -0.74 -21.67 16.30
N ALA A 589 -0.55 -22.49 15.26
CA ALA A 589 -1.57 -22.90 14.29
C ALA A 589 -1.48 -24.42 13.99
N PRO A 590 -2.61 -25.09 13.69
CA PRO A 590 -2.62 -26.53 13.44
C PRO A 590 -1.94 -26.92 12.12
N TYR A 591 -1.50 -28.18 12.05
CA TYR A 591 -1.11 -28.88 10.82
C TYR A 591 -1.92 -30.17 10.75
N GLU A 592 -2.75 -30.31 9.71
CA GLU A 592 -3.51 -31.52 9.43
C GLU A 592 -2.65 -32.42 8.54
N GLU A 593 -2.15 -33.51 9.13
CA GLU A 593 -1.42 -34.53 8.40
C GLU A 593 -2.26 -35.10 7.24
N PRO A 594 -1.67 -35.34 6.05
CA PRO A 594 -2.37 -35.94 4.92
C PRO A 594 -3.03 -37.28 5.28
N GLU A 595 -4.34 -37.40 5.02
CA GLU A 595 -5.07 -38.65 5.31
C GLU A 595 -4.71 -39.79 4.35
N SER A 596 -4.34 -39.48 3.10
CA SER A 596 -4.03 -40.47 2.06
C SER A 596 -3.02 -39.90 1.03
N PRO A 597 -1.78 -39.61 1.45
CA PRO A 597 -0.74 -39.16 0.53
C PRO A 597 -0.31 -40.32 -0.38
N GLU A 598 0.13 -40.01 -1.60
CA GLU A 598 0.72 -41.01 -2.52
C GLU A 598 2.04 -41.56 -1.98
N LEU A 599 2.78 -40.75 -1.22
CA LEU A 599 4.05 -41.14 -0.60
C LEU A 599 4.24 -40.42 0.74
N VAL A 600 4.79 -41.14 1.71
CA VAL A 600 5.30 -40.57 2.96
C VAL A 600 6.81 -40.79 2.97
N VAL A 601 7.58 -39.75 3.24
CA VAL A 601 9.04 -39.82 3.38
C VAL A 601 9.46 -39.36 4.78
N ASP A 602 10.20 -40.22 5.49
CA ASP A 602 10.63 -39.99 6.87
C ASP A 602 11.96 -39.23 6.92
N SER A 603 11.89 -37.91 6.79
CA SER A 603 13.08 -37.05 6.60
C SER A 603 14.01 -36.92 7.83
N ASP A 604 13.62 -37.47 8.98
CA ASP A 604 14.46 -37.60 10.17
C ASP A 604 15.18 -38.95 10.27
N GLN A 605 14.67 -39.98 9.59
CA GLN A 605 15.24 -41.35 9.61
C GLN A 605 16.05 -41.65 8.36
N ASP A 606 15.54 -41.23 7.20
CA ASP A 606 16.17 -41.43 5.91
C ASP A 606 17.09 -40.25 5.57
N ASP A 607 18.17 -40.53 4.85
CA ASP A 607 18.97 -39.47 4.26
C ASP A 607 18.26 -38.87 3.03
N VAL A 608 18.72 -37.68 2.60
CA VAL A 608 18.11 -36.98 1.48
C VAL A 608 18.14 -37.83 0.20
N GLU A 609 19.18 -38.63 0.00
CA GLU A 609 19.33 -39.47 -1.20
C GLU A 609 18.25 -40.57 -1.23
N ALA A 610 18.02 -41.24 -0.11
CA ALA A 610 16.97 -42.24 0.04
C ALA A 610 15.55 -41.65 -0.13
N CYS A 611 15.28 -40.46 0.42
CA CYS A 611 14.00 -39.77 0.20
C CYS A 611 13.79 -39.41 -1.29
N VAL A 612 14.85 -39.01 -1.98
CA VAL A 612 14.80 -38.69 -3.41
C VAL A 612 14.60 -39.96 -4.24
N ASP A 613 15.26 -41.06 -3.91
CA ASP A 613 15.07 -42.37 -4.56
C ASP A 613 13.60 -42.78 -4.48
N GLN A 614 12.98 -42.71 -3.30
CA GLN A 614 11.56 -43.06 -3.11
C GLN A 614 10.61 -42.22 -3.98
N ILE A 615 10.86 -40.91 -4.11
CA ILE A 615 10.03 -40.03 -4.95
C ILE A 615 10.20 -40.38 -6.44
N ILE A 616 11.43 -40.64 -6.88
CA ILE A 616 11.72 -41.01 -8.27
C ILE A 616 11.09 -42.37 -8.61
N GLU A 617 11.26 -43.37 -7.75
CA GLU A 617 10.62 -44.69 -7.90
C GLU A 617 9.10 -44.57 -7.97
N ALA A 618 8.47 -43.74 -7.13
CA ALA A 618 7.03 -43.51 -7.19
C ALA A 618 6.58 -42.90 -8.52
N LEU A 619 7.37 -42.00 -9.11
CA LEU A 619 7.07 -41.42 -10.44
C LEU A 619 7.24 -42.45 -11.57
N GLU A 620 8.23 -43.33 -11.47
CA GLU A 620 8.47 -44.44 -12.41
C GLU A 620 7.33 -45.48 -12.34
N GLU A 621 6.95 -45.92 -11.14
CA GLU A 621 5.89 -46.92 -10.92
C GLU A 621 4.53 -46.45 -11.44
N ASN A 622 4.26 -45.14 -11.37
CA ASN A 622 3.04 -44.54 -11.90
C ASN A 622 3.16 -44.13 -13.38
N GLY A 623 4.29 -44.45 -14.02
CA GLY A 623 4.55 -44.21 -15.44
C GLY A 623 4.45 -42.73 -15.82
N ILE A 624 4.91 -41.86 -14.93
CA ILE A 624 5.11 -40.43 -15.22
C ILE A 624 6.42 -40.24 -15.98
N ILE A 625 7.46 -40.96 -15.57
CA ILE A 625 8.78 -41.00 -16.19
C ILE A 625 9.17 -42.46 -16.46
N ASP A 626 10.10 -42.67 -17.39
CA ASP A 626 10.64 -44.00 -17.69
C ASP A 626 11.67 -44.47 -16.63
N VAL A 627 11.77 -45.80 -16.50
CA VAL A 627 12.68 -46.53 -15.59
C VAL A 627 14.14 -46.47 -16.04
#